data_AF-A0A838RPF8-F1
#
_entry.id   AF-A0A838RPF8-F1
#
_cell.length_a   1.000
_cell.length_b   1.000
_cell.length_c   1.000
_cell.angle_alpha   90.00
_cell.angle_beta   90.00
_cell.angle_gamma   90.00
#
_symmetry.space_group_name_H-M   'P 1'
#
loop_
_entity.id
_entity.type
_entity.pdbx_description
1 polymer ?
#
loop_
_entity_poly.entity_id
_entity_poly.type
_entity_poly.pdbx_seq_one_letter_code
_entity_poly.pdbx_strand_id
1 'polypeptide(L)'
;MASLTRDEALAQVRARPKNPLAWFDLGMILALEDEDAKARDCFERALALDPHLEEAREALELLDSPAIPEPPPLNIPPVAPTRGMQPSD
;
A
#
# COMPACT_ATOMS: atom_id res chain seq x y z
N MET A 1 -13.09 26.25 4.71
CA MET A 1 -12.33 25.07 5.15
C MET A 1 -12.14 24.22 3.91
N ALA A 2 -10.96 24.22 3.31
CA ALA A 2 -10.71 23.57 2.03
C ALA A 2 -10.68 22.05 2.25
N SER A 3 -11.80 21.38 1.96
CA SER A 3 -11.83 19.92 1.86
C SER A 3 -11.04 19.57 0.61
N LEU A 4 -9.78 19.17 0.77
CA LEU A 4 -8.96 18.63 -0.32
C LEU A 4 -9.74 17.48 -0.93
N THR A 5 -10.09 17.58 -2.21
CA THR A 5 -10.89 16.57 -2.89
C THR A 5 -10.00 15.45 -3.43
N ARG A 6 -10.61 14.30 -3.77
CA ARG A 6 -9.89 13.18 -4.39
C ARG A 6 -9.11 13.60 -5.65
N ASP A 7 -9.72 14.47 -6.46
CA ASP A 7 -9.11 14.95 -7.71
C ASP A 7 -7.84 15.78 -7.44
N GLU A 8 -7.87 16.65 -6.43
CA GLU A 8 -6.70 17.43 -6.01
C GLU A 8 -5.59 16.55 -5.45
N ALA A 9 -5.94 15.53 -4.66
CA ALA A 9 -4.97 14.56 -4.16
C ALA A 9 -4.33 13.75 -5.31
N LEU A 10 -5.11 13.35 -6.32
CA LEU A 10 -4.60 12.73 -7.55
C LEU A 10 -3.67 13.66 -8.32
N ALA A 11 -4.01 14.95 -8.42
CA ALA A 11 -3.15 15.94 -9.05
C ALA A 11 -1.82 16.10 -8.30
N GLN A 12 -1.83 16.05 -6.96
CA GLN A 12 -0.60 16.07 -6.16
C GLN A 12 0.29 14.85 -6.43
N VAL A 13 -0.29 13.65 -6.44
CA VAL A 13 0.45 12.42 -6.77
C VAL A 13 1.03 12.51 -8.18
N ARG A 14 0.29 13.06 -9.15
CA ARG A 14 0.79 13.26 -10.53
C ARG A 14 1.90 14.29 -10.60
N ALA A 15 1.81 15.37 -9.84
CA ALA A 15 2.84 16.40 -9.78
C ALA A 15 4.11 15.90 -9.05
N ARG A 16 3.94 15.05 -8.04
CA ARG A 16 5.01 14.55 -7.18
C ARG A 16 4.88 13.04 -6.94
N PRO A 17 5.07 12.20 -7.98
CA PRO A 17 4.83 10.75 -7.88
C PRO A 17 5.85 10.03 -7.00
N LYS A 18 6.98 10.68 -6.71
CA LYS A 18 8.04 10.18 -5.81
C LYS A 18 7.94 10.73 -4.39
N ASN A 19 6.89 11.49 -4.08
CA ASN A 19 6.69 12.03 -2.75
C ASN A 19 5.75 11.09 -1.96
N PRO A 20 6.23 10.42 -0.91
CA PRO A 20 5.41 9.50 -0.12
C PRO A 20 4.21 10.22 0.53
N LEU A 21 4.38 11.49 0.93
CA LEU A 21 3.30 12.30 1.50
C LEU A 21 2.13 12.51 0.53
N ALA A 22 2.40 12.63 -0.78
CA ALA A 22 1.33 12.80 -1.76
C ALA A 22 0.46 11.53 -1.87
N TRP A 23 1.07 10.35 -1.77
CA TRP A 23 0.35 9.08 -1.72
C TRP A 23 -0.42 8.91 -0.40
N PHE A 24 0.15 9.37 0.71
CA PHE A 24 -0.54 9.41 2.01
C PHE A 24 -1.77 10.33 1.98
N ASP A 25 -1.65 11.56 1.48
CA ASP A 25 -2.76 12.50 1.36
C ASP A 25 -3.89 11.91 0.49
N LEU A 26 -3.55 11.24 -0.62
CA LEU A 26 -4.54 10.52 -1.44
C LEU A 26 -5.21 9.38 -0.67
N GLY A 27 -4.44 8.59 0.07
CA GLY A 27 -4.97 7.52 0.92
C GLY A 27 -5.94 8.04 1.98
N MET A 28 -5.61 9.17 2.62
CA MET A 28 -6.47 9.82 3.61
C MET A 28 -7.81 10.24 3.01
N ILE A 29 -7.81 10.83 1.81
CA ILE A 29 -9.06 11.21 1.13
C ILE A 29 -9.88 9.97 0.76
N LEU A 30 -9.23 8.91 0.28
CA LEU A 30 -9.93 7.65 -0.06
C LEU A 30 -10.55 6.98 1.18
N ALA A 31 -9.87 7.03 2.33
CA ALA A 31 -10.42 6.55 3.60
C ALA A 31 -11.64 7.37 4.03
N LEU A 32 -11.61 8.70 3.84
CA LEU A 32 -12.77 9.57 4.10
C LEU A 32 -13.93 9.31 3.12
N GLU A 33 -13.65 8.79 1.93
CA GLU A 33 -14.64 8.35 0.93
C GLU A 33 -15.14 6.91 1.18
N ASP A 34 -14.79 6.28 2.32
CA ASP A 34 -15.13 4.88 2.66
C ASP A 34 -14.50 3.85 1.69
N GLU A 35 -13.47 4.26 0.94
CA GLU A 35 -12.74 3.42 -0.02
C GLU A 35 -11.47 2.80 0.58
N ASP A 36 -11.63 2.07 1.70
CA ASP A 36 -10.53 1.50 2.47
C ASP A 36 -9.57 0.64 1.64
N ALA A 37 -10.10 -0.13 0.67
CA ALA A 37 -9.29 -0.94 -0.22
C ALA A 37 -8.30 -0.08 -1.04
N LYS A 38 -8.78 1.04 -1.61
CA LYS A 38 -7.92 1.94 -2.40
C LYS A 38 -7.01 2.79 -1.52
N ALA A 39 -7.47 3.13 -0.31
CA ALA A 39 -6.66 3.84 0.66
C ALA A 39 -5.45 3.01 1.11
N ARG A 40 -5.66 1.71 1.40
CA ARG A 40 -4.57 0.74 1.68
C ARG A 40 -3.52 0.72 0.57
N ASP A 41 -3.93 0.53 -0.68
CA ASP A 41 -3.03 0.56 -1.85
C ASP A 41 -2.17 1.85 -1.89
N CYS A 42 -2.76 2.99 -1.53
CA CYS A 42 -2.05 4.27 -1.51
C CYS A 42 -1.05 4.36 -0.35
N PHE A 43 -1.41 3.89 0.84
CA PHE A 43 -0.51 3.85 1.99
C PHE A 43 0.64 2.85 1.80
N GLU A 44 0.39 1.68 1.19
CA GLU A 44 1.44 0.73 0.83
C GLU A 44 2.44 1.35 -0.16
N ARG A 45 1.96 2.12 -1.13
CA ARG A 45 2.84 2.86 -2.05
C ARG A 45 3.62 3.96 -1.36
N ALA A 46 3.02 4.66 -0.40
CA ALA A 46 3.71 5.66 0.40
C ALA A 46 4.87 5.01 1.19
N LEU A 47 4.62 3.87 1.82
CA LEU A 47 5.62 3.09 2.56
C LEU A 47 6.68 2.45 1.66
N ALA A 48 6.32 2.07 0.43
CA ALA A 48 7.29 1.58 -0.56
C ALA A 48 8.28 2.67 -1.00
N LEU A 49 7.85 3.94 -0.98
CA LEU A 49 8.71 5.09 -1.28
C LEU A 49 9.50 5.53 -0.05
N ASP A 50 8.86 5.57 1.11
CA ASP A 50 9.49 5.88 2.38
C ASP A 50 9.00 4.91 3.47
N PRO A 51 9.78 3.87 3.79
CA PRO A 51 9.43 2.90 4.82
C PRO A 51 9.47 3.49 6.23
N HIS A 52 10.00 4.71 6.41
CA HIS A 52 10.03 5.43 7.68
C HIS A 52 8.82 6.36 7.86
N LEU A 53 7.88 6.38 6.91
CA LEU A 53 6.67 7.20 7.03
C LEU A 53 5.69 6.54 8.02
N GLU A 54 5.91 6.82 9.30
CA GLU A 54 5.10 6.29 10.40
C GLU A 54 3.61 6.63 10.24
N GLU A 55 3.28 7.82 9.74
CA GLU A 55 1.90 8.23 9.50
C GLU A 55 1.18 7.30 8.52
N ALA A 56 1.83 6.88 7.44
CA ALA A 56 1.25 5.94 6.48
C ALA A 56 1.10 4.53 7.05
N ARG A 57 2.05 4.11 7.91
CA ARG A 57 1.97 2.83 8.62
C ARG A 57 0.80 2.81 9.59
N GLU A 58 0.65 3.86 10.39
CA GLU A 58 -0.46 4.00 11.34
C GLU A 58 -1.82 4.05 10.64
N ALA A 59 -1.92 4.82 9.54
CA ALA A 59 -3.14 4.88 8.75
C ALA A 59 -3.50 3.54 8.11
N LEU A 60 -2.50 2.81 7.58
CA LEU A 60 -2.71 1.46 7.06
C LEU A 60 -3.14 0.49 8.16
N GLU A 61 -2.50 0.51 9.32
CA GLU A 61 -2.84 -0.33 10.47
C GLU A 61 -4.26 -0.05 10.99
N LEU A 62 -4.68 1.22 10.99
CA LEU A 62 -6.04 1.62 11.33
C LEU A 62 -7.08 1.06 10.34
N LEU A 63 -6.75 1.02 9.04
CA LEU A 63 -7.61 0.44 7.99
C LEU A 63 -7.60 -1.09 7.99
N ASP A 64 -6.43 -1.70 8.20
CA ASP A 64 -6.19 -3.15 8.28
C ASP A 64 -6.47 -3.76 9.64
N SER A 65 -7.10 -3.00 10.52
CA SER A 65 -7.71 -3.54 11.72
C SER A 65 -9.19 -3.88 11.48
N PRO A 66 -9.56 -5.00 10.82
CA PRO A 66 -10.70 -5.78 11.28
C PRO A 66 -10.26 -6.55 12.53
N ALA A 67 -11.21 -7.01 13.34
CA ALA A 67 -10.94 -7.86 14.51
C ALA A 67 -10.20 -9.19 14.22
N ILE A 68 -9.61 -9.40 13.03
CA ILE A 68 -8.78 -10.55 12.64
C ILE A 68 -7.79 -10.08 11.54
N PRO A 69 -6.47 -10.25 11.70
CA PRO A 69 -5.51 -9.87 10.66
C PRO A 69 -5.67 -10.78 9.43
N GLU A 70 -5.82 -10.19 8.23
CA GLU A 70 -5.59 -10.96 7.00
C GLU A 70 -4.12 -11.41 6.99
N PRO A 71 -3.83 -12.69 6.71
CA PRO A 71 -2.46 -13.15 6.63
C PRO A 71 -1.76 -12.39 5.49
N PRO A 72 -0.51 -11.93 5.68
CA PRO A 72 0.21 -11.21 4.65
C PRO A 72 0.24 -12.03 3.36
N PRO A 73 0.14 -11.41 2.17
CA PRO A 73 0.28 -12.13 0.92
C PRO A 73 1.64 -12.83 0.95
N LEU A 74 1.58 -14.15 1.01
CA LEU A 74 2.72 -15.05 0.93
C LEU A 74 3.39 -14.79 -0.42
N ASN A 75 4.31 -13.83 -0.46
CA ASN A 75 5.30 -13.72 -1.53
C ASN A 75 6.25 -14.90 -1.35
N ILE A 76 5.75 -16.09 -1.71
CA ILE A 76 6.57 -17.27 -1.89
C ILE A 76 7.37 -16.93 -3.14
N PRO A 77 8.68 -16.59 -3.05
CA PRO A 77 9.50 -16.58 -4.26
C PRO A 77 9.28 -17.93 -4.94
N PRO A 78 9.12 -18.03 -6.26
CA PRO A 78 8.96 -19.32 -6.91
C PRO A 78 10.06 -20.22 -6.38
N VAL A 79 9.69 -21.23 -5.60
CA VAL A 79 10.63 -22.23 -5.11
C VAL A 79 11.20 -22.83 -6.39
N ALA A 80 12.41 -22.39 -6.75
CA ALA A 80 13.15 -23.08 -7.79
C ALA A 80 13.21 -24.52 -7.29
N PRO A 81 12.69 -25.51 -8.04
CA PRO A 81 12.75 -26.88 -7.59
C PRO A 81 14.23 -27.21 -7.39
N THR A 82 14.62 -27.34 -6.13
CA THR A 82 15.93 -27.82 -5.73
C THR A 82 16.04 -29.26 -6.23
N ARG A 83 16.66 -29.40 -7.41
CA ARG A 83 17.35 -30.59 -7.90
C ARG A 83 16.70 -31.93 -7.48
N GLY A 84 15.59 -32.25 -8.11
CA GLY A 84 15.06 -33.61 -8.17
C GLY A 84 15.61 -34.32 -9.41
N MET A 85 16.55 -35.24 -9.21
CA MET A 85 16.77 -36.46 -9.98
C MET A 85 16.32 -36.48 -11.46
N GLN A 86 17.26 -36.49 -12.39
CA GLN A 86 17.09 -37.26 -13.64
C GLN A 86 17.92 -38.54 -13.47
N PRO A 87 17.31 -39.71 -13.22
CA PRO A 87 17.90 -40.98 -13.58
C PRO A 87 17.30 -41.41 -14.92
N SER A 88 18.06 -41.43 -16.02
CA SER A 88 17.81 -42.24 -17.24
C SER A 88 18.85 -41.90 -18.32
N ASP A 89 20.01 -42.56 -18.29
CA ASP A 89 20.48 -43.57 -19.28
C ASP A 89 21.95 -43.92 -18.95
#